data_AF-A0A1N7EKR0-F1
#
_entry.id   AF-A0A1N7EKR0-F1
#
_cell.length_a   1.000
_cell.length_b   1.000
_cell.length_c   1.000
_cell.angle_alpha   90.00
_cell.angle_beta   90.00
_cell.angle_gamma   90.00
#
_symmetry.space_group_name_H-M   'P 1'
#
loop_
_entity.id
_entity.type
_entity.pdbx_description
1 polymer ?
#
loop_
_entity_poly.entity_id
_entity_poly.type
_entity_poly.pdbx_seq_one_letter_code
_entity_poly.pdbx_strand_id
1 'polypeptide(L)'
;MLYLLDKPAEDATAIAPVYIGESNNISTRIGNHSRKIRAALPTSTWEDDGDWGSFSKYDHIALIQEHTEQPLYVWIIDVDELNAGPYGYPTYRQELEAKLVGLVYAQSQYERMSANREFVPNRILYEIGQVGPDWVAVDSESVGDSQPSNEQRPPQAADSKADRWYQWVGGTIIADIQEDVSPDPIPIFAEDGLEVQLTEDGSLKRSAAIDEQIRRAGLHCVDSGGVREDGCEGLLYMMYQLDAPVEDVDPVDVIPRYIGKAEAYGKQRELSSNFVEISKNRNATRSFARWGDGNYWHSGELSMALRGEDERKAHWADALFEPGSRTLKEQTYLWVYAWSQDNDGPYGVPATLAEVEPLLIGLAYDVYPETLLNKSGTPDDAPVKTRGVEDE
;
A
#
# COMPACT_ATOMS: atom_id res chain seq x y z
N MET A 1 -19.09 -0.92 7.59
CA MET A 1 -18.34 -0.86 8.86
C MET A 1 -19.04 -1.67 9.93
N LEU A 2 -18.31 -2.51 10.66
CA LEU A 2 -18.73 -3.08 11.94
C LEU A 2 -18.15 -2.22 13.07
N TYR A 3 -18.94 -1.90 14.10
CA TYR A 3 -18.53 -0.99 15.16
C TYR A 3 -19.24 -1.27 16.49
N LEU A 4 -18.63 -0.81 17.58
CA LEU A 4 -19.25 -0.70 18.92
C LEU A 4 -19.72 0.75 19.14
N LEU A 5 -20.72 0.92 20.00
CA LEU A 5 -21.34 2.21 20.26
C LEU A 5 -21.50 2.45 21.75
N ASP A 6 -20.65 3.32 22.29
CA ASP A 6 -20.74 3.81 23.65
C ASP A 6 -22.03 4.60 23.85
N LYS A 7 -22.66 4.41 25.01
CA LYS A 7 -23.89 5.13 25.36
C LYS A 7 -23.67 5.98 26.61
N PRO A 8 -24.07 7.27 26.59
CA PRO A 8 -24.73 7.97 25.49
C PRO A 8 -23.77 8.31 24.32
N ALA A 9 -24.27 8.22 23.08
CA ALA A 9 -23.51 8.57 21.89
C ALA A 9 -23.67 10.07 21.59
N GLU A 10 -22.81 10.88 22.20
CA GLU A 10 -22.90 12.35 22.09
C GLU A 10 -22.06 12.92 20.94
N ASP A 11 -21.00 12.22 20.54
CA ASP A 11 -20.13 12.60 19.43
C ASP A 11 -19.52 11.37 18.71
N ALA A 12 -18.64 11.62 17.73
CA ALA A 12 -18.02 10.58 16.93
C ALA A 12 -17.07 9.66 17.73
N THR A 13 -16.53 10.10 18.87
CA THR A 13 -15.63 9.30 19.70
C THR A 13 -16.35 8.12 20.38
N ALA A 14 -17.68 8.20 20.50
CA ALA A 14 -18.51 7.10 20.98
C ALA A 14 -18.59 5.90 20.00
N ILE A 15 -18.06 6.04 18.78
CA ILE A 15 -18.02 4.97 17.78
C ILE A 15 -16.63 4.34 17.81
N ALA A 16 -16.56 3.07 18.17
CA ALA A 16 -15.33 2.30 18.07
C ALA A 16 -15.36 1.39 16.82
N PRO A 17 -14.61 1.71 15.75
CA PRO A 17 -14.57 0.90 14.54
C PRO A 17 -13.87 -0.43 14.79
N VAL A 18 -14.53 -1.53 14.43
CA VAL A 18 -14.03 -2.90 14.61
C VAL A 18 -13.58 -3.51 13.28
N TYR A 19 -14.30 -3.23 12.19
CA TYR A 19 -13.91 -3.71 10.86
C TYR A 19 -14.50 -2.82 9.77
N ILE A 20 -13.67 -2.43 8.81
CA ILE A 20 -14.07 -1.75 7.59
C ILE A 20 -13.86 -2.71 6.42
N GLY A 21 -14.78 -2.71 5.46
CA GLY A 21 -14.66 -3.57 4.30
C GLY A 21 -15.62 -3.15 3.21
N GLU A 22 -15.20 -3.38 1.97
CA GLU A 22 -16.00 -3.16 0.79
C GLU A 22 -16.70 -4.45 0.30
N SER A 23 -17.83 -4.30 -0.42
CA SER A 23 -18.39 -5.39 -1.23
C SER A 23 -19.40 -4.94 -2.28
N ASN A 24 -19.33 -5.51 -3.49
CA ASN A 24 -20.41 -5.47 -4.49
C ASN A 24 -21.64 -6.33 -4.12
N ASN A 25 -21.58 -7.13 -3.05
CA ASN A 25 -22.69 -7.97 -2.57
C ASN A 25 -22.77 -7.95 -1.05
N ILE A 26 -23.27 -6.82 -0.53
CA ILE A 26 -23.28 -6.53 0.90
C ILE A 26 -24.09 -7.55 1.72
N SER A 27 -25.22 -8.03 1.20
CA SER A 27 -26.05 -9.03 1.90
C SER A 27 -25.31 -10.35 2.11
N THR A 28 -24.61 -10.84 1.09
CA THR A 28 -23.80 -12.06 1.20
C THR A 28 -22.60 -11.84 2.12
N ARG A 29 -21.95 -10.68 2.01
CA ARG A 29 -20.78 -10.32 2.82
C ARG A 29 -21.13 -10.28 4.32
N ILE A 30 -22.21 -9.60 4.69
CA ILE A 30 -22.68 -9.52 6.09
C ILE A 30 -23.11 -10.89 6.59
N GLY A 31 -23.83 -11.68 5.78
CA GLY A 31 -24.21 -13.04 6.14
C GLY A 31 -22.99 -13.93 6.42
N ASN A 32 -21.93 -13.79 5.61
CA ASN A 32 -20.65 -14.49 5.81
C ASN A 32 -19.94 -14.03 7.08
N HIS A 33 -19.83 -12.73 7.33
CA HIS A 33 -19.25 -12.20 8.56
C HIS A 33 -19.99 -12.72 9.78
N SER A 34 -21.32 -12.61 9.81
CA SER A 34 -22.14 -13.07 10.94
C SER A 34 -22.00 -14.57 11.20
N ARG A 35 -21.91 -15.41 10.16
CA ARG A 35 -21.69 -16.87 10.33
C ARG A 35 -20.31 -17.17 10.88
N LYS A 36 -19.26 -16.53 10.36
CA LYS A 36 -17.88 -16.80 10.77
C LYS A 36 -17.57 -16.28 12.17
N ILE A 37 -18.09 -15.11 12.55
CA ILE A 37 -18.01 -14.60 13.92
C ILE A 37 -18.71 -15.55 14.89
N ARG A 38 -19.92 -16.01 14.56
CA ARG A 38 -20.63 -16.99 15.40
C ARG A 38 -19.91 -18.33 15.52
N ALA A 39 -19.23 -18.78 14.47
CA ALA A 39 -18.45 -20.01 14.49
C ALA A 39 -17.17 -19.88 15.33
N ALA A 40 -16.65 -18.67 15.51
CA ALA A 40 -15.51 -18.37 16.36
C ALA A 40 -15.89 -18.24 17.85
N LEU A 41 -17.18 -18.27 18.20
CA LEU A 41 -17.66 -18.18 19.59
C LEU A 41 -18.02 -19.58 20.15
N PRO A 42 -17.80 -19.83 21.46
CA PRO A 42 -17.22 -18.92 22.45
C PRO A 42 -15.68 -18.94 22.46
N THR A 43 -15.03 -17.81 22.78
CA THR A 43 -13.56 -17.72 22.70
C THR A 43 -12.85 -18.56 23.76
N SER A 44 -13.53 -18.87 24.87
CA SER A 44 -13.06 -19.79 25.93
C SER A 44 -12.76 -21.22 25.46
N THR A 45 -13.18 -21.61 24.25
CA THR A 45 -12.95 -22.95 23.68
C THR A 45 -11.78 -23.00 22.70
N TRP A 46 -11.09 -21.89 22.49
CA TRP A 46 -9.94 -21.86 21.59
C TRP A 46 -8.77 -22.61 22.20
N GLU A 47 -8.17 -23.47 21.39
CA GLU A 47 -6.86 -24.03 21.66
C GLU A 47 -5.86 -23.18 20.88
N ASP A 48 -4.94 -22.51 21.56
CA ASP A 48 -3.78 -21.93 20.91
C ASP A 48 -2.91 -23.09 20.42
N ASP A 49 -2.89 -23.28 19.10
CA ASP A 49 -2.04 -24.27 18.45
C ASP A 49 -0.60 -23.76 18.28
N GLY A 50 -0.32 -22.50 18.65
CA GLY A 50 0.97 -21.84 18.50
C GLY A 50 1.33 -21.53 17.05
N ASP A 51 0.42 -21.76 16.10
CA ASP A 51 0.67 -21.54 14.68
C ASP A 51 0.35 -20.08 14.29
N TRP A 52 1.29 -19.45 13.60
CA TRP A 52 1.08 -18.09 13.08
C TRP A 52 -0.16 -18.04 12.17
N GLY A 53 -1.07 -17.11 12.46
CA GLY A 53 -2.28 -16.90 11.68
C GLY A 53 -3.48 -17.77 12.11
N SER A 54 -3.35 -18.56 13.18
CA SER A 54 -4.48 -19.25 13.82
C SER A 54 -5.51 -18.24 14.36
N PHE A 55 -5.05 -17.09 14.85
CA PHE A 55 -5.90 -15.97 15.22
C PHE A 55 -6.33 -15.15 13.99
N SER A 56 -7.49 -15.48 13.43
CA SER A 56 -8.03 -14.84 12.25
C SER A 56 -8.70 -13.48 12.59
N LYS A 57 -9.06 -12.72 11.55
CA LYS A 57 -9.90 -11.52 11.74
C LYS A 57 -11.26 -11.82 12.36
N TYR A 58 -11.79 -13.03 12.19
CA TYR A 58 -13.08 -13.39 12.77
C TYR A 58 -12.97 -13.72 14.25
N ASP A 59 -11.85 -14.33 14.63
CA ASP A 59 -11.50 -14.57 16.03
C ASP A 59 -11.30 -13.23 16.73
N HIS A 60 -10.56 -12.31 16.11
CA HIS A 60 -10.42 -10.93 16.62
C HIS A 60 -11.76 -10.24 16.88
N ILE A 61 -12.68 -10.25 15.90
CA ILE A 61 -14.01 -9.66 16.07
C ILE A 61 -14.83 -10.39 17.16
N ALA A 62 -14.75 -11.72 17.23
CA ALA A 62 -15.44 -12.51 18.25
C ALA A 62 -14.91 -12.21 19.66
N LEU A 63 -13.61 -12.03 19.81
CA LEU A 63 -12.98 -11.68 21.08
C LEU A 63 -13.39 -10.30 21.57
N ILE A 64 -13.44 -9.31 20.66
CA ILE A 64 -14.00 -7.99 20.97
C ILE A 64 -15.45 -8.12 21.42
N GLN A 65 -16.24 -8.94 20.73
CA GLN A 65 -17.65 -9.16 21.06
C GLN A 65 -17.85 -9.81 22.44
N GLU A 66 -16.97 -10.69 22.90
CA GLU A 66 -17.07 -11.29 24.25
C GLU A 66 -16.58 -10.35 25.37
N HIS A 67 -15.63 -9.46 25.08
CA HIS A 67 -15.10 -8.51 26.07
C HIS A 67 -15.96 -7.26 26.27
N THR A 68 -17.00 -7.07 25.45
CA THR A 68 -17.88 -5.91 25.53
C THR A 68 -19.32 -6.32 25.83
N GLU A 69 -19.99 -5.56 26.69
CA GLU A 69 -21.44 -5.70 26.92
C GLU A 69 -22.27 -5.09 25.79
N GLN A 70 -21.62 -4.36 24.85
CA GLN A 70 -22.29 -3.68 23.76
C GLN A 70 -22.54 -4.62 22.57
N PRO A 71 -23.68 -4.48 21.88
CA PRO A 71 -23.89 -5.23 20.65
C PRO A 71 -22.97 -4.69 19.54
N LEU A 72 -22.49 -5.59 18.69
CA LEU A 72 -21.78 -5.22 17.47
C LEU A 72 -22.79 -4.71 16.43
N TYR A 73 -22.67 -3.43 16.05
CA TYR A 73 -23.52 -2.81 15.04
C TYR A 73 -22.90 -2.90 13.65
N VAL A 74 -23.74 -2.73 12.63
CA VAL A 74 -23.31 -2.59 11.25
C VAL A 74 -23.83 -1.28 10.67
N TRP A 75 -22.93 -0.52 10.06
CA TRP A 75 -23.25 0.64 9.23
C TRP A 75 -22.88 0.34 7.79
N ILE A 76 -23.82 0.58 6.89
CA ILE A 76 -23.73 0.29 5.45
C ILE A 76 -24.00 1.60 4.74
N ILE A 77 -23.18 1.90 3.75
CA ILE A 77 -23.35 3.04 2.86
C ILE A 77 -23.14 2.58 1.43
N ASP A 78 -23.95 3.11 0.53
CA ASP A 78 -23.68 3.03 -0.90
C ASP A 78 -22.66 4.11 -1.25
N VAL A 79 -21.54 3.71 -1.84
CA VAL A 79 -20.45 4.65 -2.15
C VAL A 79 -20.86 5.60 -3.26
N ASP A 80 -21.77 5.18 -4.14
CA ASP A 80 -22.25 6.01 -5.25
C ASP A 80 -23.16 7.16 -4.75
N GLU A 81 -23.65 7.09 -3.50
CA GLU A 81 -24.42 8.17 -2.85
C GLU A 81 -23.52 9.20 -2.15
N LEU A 82 -22.20 8.98 -2.09
CA LEU A 82 -21.25 9.91 -1.47
C LEU A 82 -20.78 10.99 -2.44
N ASN A 83 -20.97 12.25 -2.06
CA ASN A 83 -20.37 13.37 -2.81
C ASN A 83 -18.85 13.46 -2.61
N ALA A 84 -18.35 13.05 -1.44
CA ALA A 84 -16.94 13.08 -1.08
C ALA A 84 -16.62 12.02 0.00
N GLY A 85 -15.39 11.52 -0.02
CA GLY A 85 -14.80 10.70 1.03
C GLY A 85 -14.25 11.53 2.20
N PRO A 86 -13.54 10.90 3.15
CA PRO A 86 -13.15 11.53 4.42
C PRO A 86 -12.14 12.68 4.27
N TYR A 87 -11.38 12.73 3.16
CA TYR A 87 -10.46 13.84 2.87
C TYR A 87 -11.12 15.01 2.12
N GLY A 88 -12.44 14.95 1.86
CA GLY A 88 -13.17 16.00 1.14
C GLY A 88 -13.15 15.91 -0.39
N TYR A 89 -12.67 14.78 -0.94
CA TYR A 89 -12.55 14.53 -2.38
C TYR A 89 -13.48 13.41 -2.84
N PRO A 90 -13.94 13.39 -4.11
CA PRO A 90 -14.61 12.23 -4.70
C PRO A 90 -13.82 10.94 -4.45
N THR A 91 -14.54 9.84 -4.27
CA THR A 91 -13.94 8.55 -3.93
C THR A 91 -14.75 7.43 -4.56
N TYR A 92 -14.09 6.33 -4.89
CA TYR A 92 -14.75 5.09 -5.27
C TYR A 92 -14.53 4.02 -4.20
N ARG A 93 -15.21 2.88 -4.35
CA ARG A 93 -15.29 1.81 -3.35
C ARG A 93 -13.92 1.32 -2.85
N GLN A 94 -13.03 0.94 -3.76
CA GLN A 94 -11.71 0.37 -3.42
C GLN A 94 -10.81 1.43 -2.76
N GLU A 95 -10.92 2.70 -3.14
CA GLU A 95 -10.19 3.82 -2.52
C GLU A 95 -10.72 4.13 -1.10
N LEU A 96 -12.05 4.05 -0.90
CA LEU A 96 -12.69 4.41 0.36
C LEU A 96 -12.31 3.48 1.51
N GLU A 97 -12.17 2.17 1.28
CA GLU A 97 -11.73 1.24 2.34
C GLU A 97 -10.36 1.62 2.88
N ALA A 98 -9.38 1.83 1.99
CA ALA A 98 -8.03 2.21 2.38
C ALA A 98 -8.00 3.54 3.16
N LYS A 99 -8.73 4.55 2.68
CA LYS A 99 -8.88 5.85 3.34
C LYS A 99 -9.41 5.71 4.77
N LEU A 100 -10.48 4.93 4.96
CA LEU A 100 -11.08 4.76 6.28
C LEU A 100 -10.20 3.91 7.20
N VAL A 101 -9.56 2.85 6.71
CA VAL A 101 -8.66 2.01 7.51
C VAL A 101 -7.45 2.81 7.99
N GLY A 102 -6.83 3.61 7.11
CA GLY A 102 -5.72 4.50 7.47
C GLY A 102 -6.09 5.45 8.60
N LEU A 103 -7.22 6.16 8.48
CA LEU A 103 -7.73 7.07 9.52
C LEU A 103 -8.05 6.38 10.85
N VAL A 104 -8.43 5.11 10.84
CA VAL A 104 -8.62 4.32 12.06
C VAL A 104 -7.27 3.98 12.70
N TYR A 105 -6.28 3.53 11.92
CA TYR A 105 -4.95 3.19 12.45
C TYR A 105 -4.09 4.41 12.81
N ALA A 106 -4.42 5.60 12.30
CA ALA A 106 -3.86 6.86 12.78
C ALA A 106 -4.27 7.19 14.24
N GLN A 107 -5.25 6.48 14.80
CA GLN A 107 -5.73 6.66 16.16
C GLN A 107 -5.35 5.45 17.01
N SER A 108 -4.35 5.63 17.89
CA SER A 108 -3.79 4.56 18.74
C SER A 108 -4.83 3.82 19.58
N GLN A 109 -5.91 4.51 20.00
CA GLN A 109 -7.02 3.92 20.75
C GLN A 109 -7.78 2.82 19.99
N TYR A 110 -7.72 2.79 18.65
CA TYR A 110 -8.41 1.81 17.82
C TYR A 110 -7.49 0.74 17.23
N GLU A 111 -6.17 0.88 17.36
CA GLU A 111 -5.17 -0.02 16.77
C GLU A 111 -5.40 -1.49 17.15
N ARG A 112 -5.77 -1.72 18.42
CA ARG A 112 -6.04 -3.06 18.96
C ARG A 112 -7.46 -3.55 18.73
N MET A 113 -8.39 -2.63 18.45
CA MET A 113 -9.80 -2.95 18.18
C MET A 113 -10.06 -3.25 16.71
N SER A 114 -9.33 -2.63 15.79
CA SER A 114 -9.53 -2.83 14.37
C SER A 114 -9.02 -4.20 13.93
N ALA A 115 -9.90 -5.01 13.35
CA ALA A 115 -9.61 -6.35 12.85
C ALA A 115 -9.24 -6.38 11.36
N ASN A 116 -9.03 -5.21 10.74
CA ASN A 116 -8.59 -5.08 9.36
C ASN A 116 -7.21 -5.76 9.16
N ARG A 117 -7.03 -6.38 7.99
CA ARG A 117 -5.79 -7.10 7.61
C ARG A 117 -5.19 -6.61 6.29
N GLU A 118 -5.89 -5.69 5.65
CA GLU A 118 -5.50 -5.00 4.43
C GLU A 118 -5.43 -3.50 4.76
N PHE A 119 -4.51 -2.79 4.11
CA PHE A 119 -4.22 -1.37 4.39
C PHE A 119 -3.72 -1.10 5.82
N VAL A 120 -3.18 -2.13 6.48
CA VAL A 120 -2.58 -2.06 7.82
C VAL A 120 -1.07 -2.29 7.71
N PRO A 121 -0.23 -1.57 8.46
CA PRO A 121 1.21 -1.83 8.50
C PRO A 121 1.52 -3.29 8.87
N ASN A 122 2.46 -3.93 8.18
CA ASN A 122 2.83 -5.32 8.43
C ASN A 122 3.33 -5.57 9.85
N ARG A 123 3.90 -4.56 10.51
CA ARG A 123 4.32 -4.62 11.91
C ARG A 123 3.15 -5.03 12.82
N ILE A 124 1.98 -4.39 12.64
CA ILE A 124 0.76 -4.73 13.39
C ILE A 124 0.36 -6.20 13.15
N LEU A 125 0.43 -6.66 11.90
CA LEU A 125 0.11 -8.06 11.56
C LEU A 125 1.10 -9.05 12.17
N TYR A 126 2.38 -8.69 12.23
CA TYR A 126 3.41 -9.49 12.89
C TYR A 126 3.14 -9.58 14.39
N GLU A 127 2.89 -8.45 15.05
CA GLU A 127 2.63 -8.38 16.49
C GLU A 127 1.36 -9.15 16.86
N ILE A 128 0.27 -9.00 16.10
CA ILE A 128 -0.95 -9.81 16.29
C ILE A 128 -0.63 -11.30 16.17
N GLY A 129 0.21 -11.69 15.22
CA GLY A 129 0.63 -13.08 15.05
C GLY A 129 1.57 -13.60 16.15
N GLN A 130 2.20 -12.74 16.95
CA GLN A 130 3.02 -13.13 18.10
C GLN A 130 2.19 -13.30 19.38
N VAL A 131 1.18 -12.46 19.59
CA VAL A 131 0.41 -12.45 20.83
C VAL A 131 -0.94 -13.15 20.73
N GLY A 132 -1.47 -13.36 19.52
CA GLY A 132 -2.74 -14.04 19.29
C GLY A 132 -3.92 -13.36 20.01
N PRO A 133 -4.75 -14.11 20.75
CA PRO A 133 -5.89 -13.56 21.49
C PRO A 133 -5.53 -12.44 22.47
N ASP A 134 -4.33 -12.49 23.07
CA ASP A 134 -3.91 -11.49 24.06
C ASP A 134 -3.73 -10.08 23.45
N TRP A 135 -3.73 -9.95 22.12
CA TRP A 135 -3.73 -8.65 21.42
C TRP A 135 -4.86 -7.73 21.90
N VAL A 136 -6.05 -8.30 22.11
CA VAL A 136 -7.27 -7.57 22.51
C VAL A 136 -7.39 -7.43 24.04
N ALA A 137 -6.72 -8.30 24.81
CA ALA A 137 -6.91 -8.44 26.25
C ALA A 137 -6.10 -7.46 27.13
N VAL A 138 -5.22 -6.65 26.55
CA VAL A 138 -4.44 -5.68 27.32
C VAL A 138 -5.32 -4.49 27.68
N ASP A 139 -5.56 -4.28 28.98
CA ASP A 139 -6.29 -3.14 29.51
C ASP A 139 -5.85 -1.84 28.82
N SER A 140 -6.81 -1.17 28.20
CA SER A 140 -6.69 0.14 27.57
C SER A 140 -6.34 1.27 28.57
N GLU A 141 -5.99 0.95 29.82
CA GLU A 141 -5.68 1.91 30.90
C GLU A 141 -4.27 2.52 30.84
N SER A 142 -3.47 2.33 29.78
CA SER A 142 -2.11 2.92 29.72
C SER A 142 -1.59 3.36 28.36
N VAL A 143 -2.46 3.79 27.44
CA VAL A 143 -1.98 4.60 26.30
C VAL A 143 -2.14 6.06 26.69
N GLY A 144 -1.02 6.67 27.12
CA GLY A 144 -0.99 8.05 27.58
C GLY A 144 -1.62 9.01 26.57
N ASP A 145 -2.34 9.99 27.11
CA ASP A 145 -2.84 11.20 26.44
C ASP A 145 -1.72 11.85 25.62
N SER A 146 -1.55 11.36 24.40
CA SER A 146 -0.90 12.07 23.32
C SER A 146 -2.00 12.27 22.29
N GLN A 147 -2.95 13.15 22.61
CA GLN A 147 -3.78 13.71 21.57
C GLN A 147 -2.83 14.44 20.61
N PRO A 148 -2.64 13.99 19.35
CA PRO A 148 -2.18 14.93 18.35
C PRO A 148 -3.18 16.08 18.37
N SER A 149 -2.68 17.29 18.61
CA SER A 149 -3.49 18.51 18.60
C SER A 149 -4.24 18.54 17.27
N ASN A 150 -5.56 18.33 17.34
CA ASN A 150 -6.42 18.27 16.17
C ASN A 150 -6.73 19.69 15.67
N GLU A 151 -5.68 20.47 15.40
CA GLU A 151 -5.75 21.59 14.46
C GLU A 151 -5.53 21.04 13.03
N GLN A 152 -6.20 19.94 12.67
CA GLN A 152 -6.35 19.57 11.28
C GLN A 152 -7.33 20.56 10.65
N ARG A 153 -6.79 21.65 10.12
CA ARG A 153 -7.53 22.44 9.13
C ARG A 153 -7.90 21.48 8.01
N PRO A 154 -9.18 21.26 7.71
CA PRO A 154 -9.53 20.56 6.48
C PRO A 154 -8.87 21.31 5.33
N PRO A 155 -8.18 20.62 4.40
CA PRO A 155 -7.67 21.26 3.20
C PRO A 155 -8.82 22.07 2.58
N GLN A 156 -8.57 23.34 2.28
CA GLN A 156 -9.56 24.18 1.63
C GLN A 156 -10.03 23.46 0.36
N ALA A 157 -11.33 23.16 0.30
CA ALA A 157 -11.99 22.38 -0.74
C ALA A 157 -12.09 23.13 -2.09
N ALA A 158 -10.99 23.73 -2.54
CA ALA A 158 -10.89 24.42 -3.83
C ALA A 158 -10.11 23.60 -4.87
N ASP A 159 -9.21 22.72 -4.44
CA ASP A 159 -8.33 21.95 -5.33
C ASP A 159 -8.99 20.61 -5.71
N SER A 160 -8.78 20.14 -6.94
CA SER A 160 -9.22 18.83 -7.45
C SER A 160 -8.27 17.68 -7.02
N LYS A 161 -8.64 16.42 -7.30
CA LYS A 161 -7.72 15.27 -7.12
C LYS A 161 -6.49 15.42 -8.01
N ALA A 162 -6.64 15.95 -9.22
CA ALA A 162 -5.52 16.26 -10.10
C ALA A 162 -4.56 17.28 -9.49
N ASP A 163 -5.07 18.35 -8.88
CA ASP A 163 -4.24 19.35 -8.21
C ASP A 163 -3.45 18.73 -7.04
N ARG A 164 -4.07 17.83 -6.26
CA ARG A 164 -3.38 17.07 -5.20
C ARG A 164 -2.30 16.16 -5.73
N TRP A 165 -2.57 15.47 -6.85
CA TRP A 165 -1.56 14.67 -7.54
C TRP A 165 -0.35 15.52 -7.95
N TYR A 166 -0.57 16.61 -8.67
CA TYR A 166 0.52 17.48 -9.15
C TYR A 166 1.27 18.17 -8.01
N GLN A 167 0.57 18.57 -6.95
CA GLN A 167 1.22 19.12 -5.76
C GLN A 167 2.14 18.08 -5.09
N TRP A 168 1.67 16.84 -4.93
CA TRP A 168 2.46 15.77 -4.34
C TRP A 168 3.67 15.42 -5.21
N VAL A 169 3.48 15.25 -6.52
CA VAL A 169 4.57 15.00 -7.48
C VAL A 169 5.59 16.15 -7.48
N GLY A 170 5.13 17.40 -7.44
CA GLY A 170 5.98 18.58 -7.36
C GLY A 170 6.84 18.62 -6.10
N GLY A 171 6.24 18.30 -4.95
CA GLY A 171 6.94 18.32 -3.65
C GLY A 171 7.80 17.09 -3.36
N THR A 172 7.74 16.05 -4.21
CA THR A 172 8.48 14.80 -4.02
C THR A 172 9.37 14.52 -5.23
N ILE A 173 8.81 13.95 -6.29
CA ILE A 173 9.56 13.43 -7.44
C ILE A 173 10.27 14.55 -8.20
N ILE A 174 9.59 15.67 -8.47
CA ILE A 174 10.22 16.80 -9.17
C ILE A 174 11.30 17.43 -8.30
N ALA A 175 11.06 17.57 -6.99
CA ALA A 175 12.06 18.05 -6.05
C ALA A 175 13.31 17.15 -6.08
N ASP A 176 13.13 15.83 -6.05
CA ASP A 176 14.24 14.86 -6.12
C ASP A 176 14.96 14.90 -7.47
N ILE A 177 14.27 15.14 -8.60
CA ILE A 177 14.91 15.32 -9.92
C ILE A 177 15.75 16.60 -9.97
N GLN A 178 15.30 17.66 -9.31
CA GLN A 178 15.95 18.98 -9.33
C GLN A 178 17.07 19.11 -8.28
N GLU A 179 17.18 18.17 -7.34
CA GLU A 179 18.26 18.16 -6.36
C GLU A 179 19.60 17.76 -6.98
N ASP A 180 20.59 18.66 -6.94
CA ASP A 180 21.95 18.45 -7.48
C ASP A 180 22.68 17.21 -6.91
N VAL A 181 22.22 16.68 -5.78
CA VAL A 181 22.82 15.53 -5.08
C VAL A 181 22.02 14.24 -5.27
N SER A 182 20.85 14.33 -5.90
CA SER A 182 20.00 13.17 -6.18
C SER A 182 20.41 12.53 -7.52
N PRO A 183 20.44 11.18 -7.59
CA PRO A 183 20.69 10.48 -8.84
C PRO A 183 19.46 10.45 -9.78
N ASP A 184 18.34 11.09 -9.43
CA ASP A 184 17.11 11.06 -10.22
C ASP A 184 17.12 11.98 -11.45
N PRO A 185 16.39 11.61 -12.53
CA PRO A 185 15.61 10.37 -12.67
C PRO A 185 16.50 9.16 -13.00
N ILE A 186 16.25 8.01 -12.36
CA ILE A 186 17.07 6.79 -12.57
C ILE A 186 16.35 5.80 -13.50
N PRO A 187 16.94 5.42 -14.65
CA PRO A 187 16.43 4.34 -15.49
C PRO A 187 16.29 3.02 -14.72
N ILE A 188 15.16 2.32 -14.90
CA ILE A 188 14.95 1.02 -14.24
C ILE A 188 15.94 -0.02 -14.76
N PHE A 189 16.18 -0.01 -16.08
CA PHE A 189 16.92 -1.06 -16.76
C PHE A 189 18.32 -0.61 -17.15
N ALA A 190 19.24 -1.57 -17.22
CA ALA A 190 20.49 -1.37 -17.94
C ALA A 190 20.19 -1.50 -19.43
N GLU A 191 20.52 -0.49 -20.22
CA GLU A 191 20.10 -0.39 -21.61
C GLU A 191 21.20 0.18 -22.52
N ASP A 192 21.05 -0.03 -23.82
CA ASP A 192 21.79 0.66 -24.87
C ASP A 192 20.77 1.38 -25.77
N GLY A 193 20.67 2.70 -25.62
CA GLY A 193 19.52 3.46 -26.12
C GLY A 193 18.25 3.07 -25.37
N LEU A 194 17.37 2.28 -26.00
CA LEU A 194 16.15 1.73 -25.38
C LEU A 194 16.15 0.20 -25.38
N GLU A 195 17.21 -0.45 -25.87
CA GLU A 195 17.29 -1.91 -25.84
C GLU A 195 17.79 -2.41 -24.49
N VAL A 196 16.90 -3.06 -23.73
CA VAL A 196 17.19 -3.52 -22.37
C VAL A 196 18.15 -4.72 -22.40
N GLN A 197 19.22 -4.63 -21.62
CA GLN A 197 20.18 -5.71 -21.41
C GLN A 197 19.57 -6.85 -20.59
N LEU A 198 20.11 -8.05 -20.78
CA LEU A 198 19.73 -9.22 -19.99
C LEU A 198 20.85 -9.59 -19.01
N THR A 199 20.47 -10.20 -17.90
CA THR A 199 21.36 -10.93 -16.99
C THR A 199 21.79 -12.26 -17.64
N GLU A 200 22.73 -12.98 -17.00
CA GLU A 200 23.24 -14.26 -17.50
C GLU A 200 22.17 -15.35 -17.60
N ASP A 201 21.15 -15.30 -16.73
CA ASP A 201 19.99 -16.19 -16.73
C ASP A 201 18.86 -15.72 -17.67
N GLY A 202 19.07 -14.66 -18.44
CA GLY A 202 18.13 -14.17 -19.45
C GLY A 202 16.99 -13.31 -18.91
N SER A 203 17.07 -12.84 -17.66
CA SER A 203 16.13 -11.88 -17.07
C SER A 203 16.47 -10.44 -17.46
N LEU A 204 15.50 -9.53 -17.42
CA LEU A 204 15.75 -8.10 -17.63
C LEU A 204 16.71 -7.57 -16.57
N LYS A 205 17.81 -6.96 -17.03
CA LYS A 205 18.84 -6.43 -16.15
C LYS A 205 18.44 -5.05 -15.67
N ARG A 206 18.30 -4.87 -14.36
CA ARG A 206 18.15 -3.54 -13.75
C ARG A 206 19.43 -2.71 -13.90
N SER A 207 19.28 -1.39 -13.92
CA SER A 207 20.43 -0.49 -13.92
C SER A 207 21.22 -0.62 -12.62
N ALA A 208 22.54 -0.43 -12.67
CA ALA A 208 23.34 -0.44 -11.44
C ALA A 208 22.96 0.71 -10.50
N ALA A 209 22.55 1.85 -11.07
CA ALA A 209 22.11 3.02 -10.32
C ALA A 209 20.83 2.75 -9.53
N ILE A 210 19.84 2.06 -10.11
CA ILE A 210 18.60 1.76 -9.38
C ILE A 210 18.82 0.70 -8.30
N ASP A 211 19.69 -0.28 -8.54
CA ASP A 211 20.10 -1.25 -7.51
C ASP A 211 20.77 -0.55 -6.32
N GLU A 212 21.64 0.44 -6.57
CA GLU A 212 22.25 1.23 -5.50
C GLU A 212 21.20 2.10 -4.78
N GLN A 213 20.29 2.73 -5.51
CA GLN A 213 19.23 3.56 -4.93
C GLN A 213 18.31 2.76 -4.00
N ILE A 214 17.88 1.56 -4.43
CA ILE A 214 17.06 0.67 -3.60
C ILE A 214 17.81 0.26 -2.33
N ARG A 215 19.13 -0.01 -2.41
CA ARG A 215 19.95 -0.31 -1.23
C ARG A 215 20.06 0.88 -0.30
N ARG A 216 20.42 2.05 -0.84
CA ARG A 216 20.56 3.29 -0.10
C ARG A 216 19.28 3.62 0.66
N ALA A 217 18.14 3.66 -0.03
CA ALA A 217 16.84 3.90 0.59
C ALA A 217 16.50 2.79 1.60
N GLY A 218 16.71 1.52 1.24
CA GLY A 218 16.40 0.40 2.14
C GLY A 218 17.21 0.41 3.44
N LEU A 219 18.49 0.83 3.41
CA LEU A 219 19.34 0.98 4.61
C LEU A 219 18.91 2.11 5.55
N HIS A 220 18.00 3.00 5.12
CA HIS A 220 17.34 3.91 6.05
C HIS A 220 16.34 3.17 6.96
N CYS A 221 15.83 2.02 6.52
CA CYS A 221 14.78 1.29 7.22
C CYS A 221 15.28 0.02 7.92
N VAL A 222 16.44 -0.50 7.51
CA VAL A 222 17.03 -1.71 8.07
C VAL A 222 18.53 -1.56 8.29
N ASP A 223 19.05 -2.30 9.25
CA ASP A 223 20.47 -2.47 9.50
C ASP A 223 20.82 -3.96 9.64
N SER A 224 22.03 -4.29 10.11
CA SER A 224 22.46 -5.68 10.29
C SER A 224 21.74 -6.41 11.43
N GLY A 225 21.09 -5.67 12.33
CA GLY A 225 20.28 -6.18 13.45
C GLY A 225 18.82 -6.45 13.07
N GLY A 226 18.27 -5.76 12.07
CA GLY A 226 16.90 -5.98 11.62
C GLY A 226 16.24 -4.71 11.07
N VAL A 227 14.95 -4.54 11.37
CA VAL A 227 14.24 -3.29 11.10
C VAL A 227 14.68 -2.26 12.14
N ARG A 228 14.94 -1.02 11.69
CA ARG A 228 15.36 0.06 12.58
C ARG A 228 14.17 0.60 13.37
N GLU A 229 14.43 1.07 14.59
CA GLU A 229 13.40 1.63 15.48
C GLU A 229 13.08 3.11 15.21
N ASP A 230 13.70 3.70 14.18
CA ASP A 230 13.57 5.12 13.82
C ASP A 230 12.33 5.46 12.98
N GLY A 231 11.39 4.52 12.87
CA GLY A 231 10.06 4.75 12.29
C GLY A 231 9.95 4.61 10.78
N CYS A 232 11.02 4.23 10.06
CA CYS A 232 10.85 3.87 8.64
C CYS A 232 10.06 2.56 8.50
N GLU A 233 8.98 2.59 7.75
CA GLU A 233 8.10 1.44 7.52
C GLU A 233 8.53 0.59 6.31
N GLY A 234 9.30 1.17 5.39
CA GLY A 234 9.77 0.51 4.18
C GLY A 234 9.96 1.48 3.02
N LEU A 235 9.84 0.97 1.80
CA LEU A 235 10.02 1.76 0.58
C LEU A 235 8.69 1.99 -0.13
N LEU A 236 8.41 3.25 -0.45
CA LEU A 236 7.43 3.65 -1.47
C LEU A 236 8.17 3.80 -2.80
N TYR A 237 7.57 3.36 -3.90
CA TYR A 237 8.19 3.51 -5.21
C TYR A 237 7.16 3.76 -6.31
N MET A 238 7.60 4.46 -7.35
CA MET A 238 6.81 4.76 -8.52
C MET A 238 7.60 4.51 -9.80
N MET A 239 7.10 3.64 -10.66
CA MET A 239 7.53 3.52 -12.04
C MET A 239 6.83 4.57 -12.87
N TYR A 240 7.58 5.36 -13.63
CA TYR A 240 7.05 6.48 -14.41
C TYR A 240 7.83 6.70 -15.71
N GLN A 241 7.25 7.51 -16.58
CA GLN A 241 7.87 8.02 -17.80
C GLN A 241 7.71 9.54 -17.83
N LEU A 242 8.50 10.21 -18.65
CA LEU A 242 8.51 11.66 -18.76
C LEU A 242 8.04 12.09 -20.15
N ASP A 243 7.07 13.01 -20.19
CA ASP A 243 6.57 13.62 -21.43
C ASP A 243 7.38 14.88 -21.84
N ALA A 244 8.34 15.29 -21.00
CA ALA A 244 9.26 16.39 -21.25
C ALA A 244 10.71 15.99 -20.94
N PRO A 245 11.71 16.70 -21.50
CA PRO A 245 13.11 16.55 -21.11
C PRO A 245 13.30 16.82 -19.61
N VAL A 246 14.30 16.17 -19.01
CA VAL A 246 14.57 16.24 -17.56
C VAL A 246 14.83 17.68 -17.10
N GLU A 247 15.45 18.51 -17.94
CA GLU A 247 15.82 19.88 -17.58
C GLU A 247 14.60 20.82 -17.46
N ASP A 248 13.50 20.48 -18.13
CA ASP A 248 12.28 21.30 -18.23
C ASP A 248 11.05 20.58 -17.64
N VAL A 249 11.27 19.50 -16.87
CA VAL A 249 10.19 18.65 -16.38
C VAL A 249 9.35 19.35 -15.31
N ASP A 250 8.04 19.38 -15.52
CA ASP A 250 7.04 19.84 -14.55
C ASP A 250 6.20 18.66 -14.02
N PRO A 251 5.43 18.83 -12.92
CA PRO A 251 4.63 17.75 -12.35
C PRO A 251 3.64 17.09 -13.32
N VAL A 252 3.18 17.81 -14.34
CA VAL A 252 2.25 17.31 -15.36
C VAL A 252 2.91 16.34 -16.34
N ASP A 253 4.23 16.44 -16.49
CA ASP A 253 5.02 15.62 -17.42
C ASP A 253 5.45 14.28 -16.80
N VAL A 254 5.22 14.09 -15.49
CA VAL A 254 5.48 12.83 -14.79
C VAL A 254 4.29 11.90 -14.99
N ILE A 255 4.44 10.94 -15.89
CA ILE A 255 3.37 9.98 -16.23
C ILE A 255 3.52 8.73 -15.37
N PRO A 256 2.67 8.53 -14.35
CA PRO A 256 2.75 7.34 -13.50
C PRO A 256 2.36 6.11 -14.30
N ARG A 257 3.20 5.08 -14.26
CA ARG A 257 2.92 3.76 -14.82
C ARG A 257 2.58 2.76 -13.72
N TYR A 258 3.24 2.79 -12.57
CA TYR A 258 2.89 1.93 -11.45
C TYR A 258 3.34 2.51 -10.12
N ILE A 259 2.47 2.43 -9.11
CA ILE A 259 2.78 2.80 -7.72
C ILE A 259 2.78 1.54 -6.88
N GLY A 260 3.77 1.38 -6.02
CA GLY A 260 3.81 0.26 -5.11
C GLY A 260 4.61 0.51 -3.84
N LYS A 261 4.49 -0.42 -2.90
CA LYS A 261 5.29 -0.43 -1.67
C LYS A 261 6.06 -1.72 -1.44
N ALA A 262 7.06 -1.64 -0.57
CA ALA A 262 7.75 -2.78 0.04
C ALA A 262 8.01 -2.49 1.51
N GLU A 263 7.32 -3.18 2.41
CA GLU A 263 7.49 -2.96 3.86
C GLU A 263 8.71 -3.68 4.41
N ALA A 264 9.43 -2.99 5.31
CA ALA A 264 10.57 -3.52 6.06
C ALA A 264 10.13 -4.64 7.01
N TYR A 265 8.95 -4.48 7.63
CA TYR A 265 8.30 -5.55 8.38
C TYR A 265 7.65 -6.59 7.46
N GLY A 266 7.84 -7.87 7.79
CA GLY A 266 7.10 -8.97 7.19
C GLY A 266 5.83 -9.28 7.98
N LYS A 267 4.81 -9.86 7.34
CA LYS A 267 3.60 -10.31 8.06
C LYS A 267 3.88 -11.44 9.06
N GLN A 268 4.79 -12.35 8.71
CA GLN A 268 5.11 -13.58 9.44
C GLN A 268 6.43 -13.53 10.21
N ARG A 269 7.20 -12.47 10.00
CA ARG A 269 8.57 -12.33 10.49
C ARG A 269 8.85 -10.85 10.66
N GLU A 270 9.62 -10.53 11.68
CA GLU A 270 10.03 -9.15 11.96
C GLU A 270 10.69 -8.52 10.71
N LEU A 271 11.72 -9.13 10.14
CA LEU A 271 12.37 -8.63 8.92
C LEU A 271 11.81 -9.29 7.64
N SER A 272 11.18 -8.47 6.79
CA SER A 272 10.67 -8.84 5.48
C SER A 272 11.74 -9.45 4.57
N SER A 273 11.40 -10.50 3.82
CA SER A 273 12.31 -11.11 2.85
C SER A 273 12.78 -10.14 1.76
N ASN A 274 12.03 -9.06 1.53
CA ASN A 274 12.39 -7.98 0.62
C ASN A 274 13.64 -7.20 1.06
N PHE A 275 13.94 -7.19 2.36
CA PHE A 275 15.02 -6.39 2.95
C PHE A 275 16.16 -7.24 3.52
N VAL A 276 16.03 -8.57 3.59
CA VAL A 276 17.06 -9.47 4.16
C VAL A 276 18.43 -9.31 3.48
N GLU A 277 18.47 -9.12 2.16
CA GLU A 277 19.75 -8.93 1.44
C GLU A 277 20.30 -7.52 1.62
N ILE A 278 19.43 -6.51 1.78
CA ILE A 278 19.81 -5.11 2.02
C ILE A 278 20.39 -4.97 3.44
N SER A 279 19.67 -5.45 4.46
CA SER A 279 20.06 -5.50 5.87
C SER A 279 21.44 -6.16 6.07
N LYS A 280 21.68 -7.27 5.39
CA LYS A 280 22.94 -8.03 5.50
C LYS A 280 24.03 -7.52 4.55
N ASN A 281 23.77 -6.46 3.79
CA ASN A 281 24.65 -5.89 2.76
C ASN A 281 25.21 -6.96 1.80
N ARG A 282 24.33 -7.80 1.26
CA ARG A 282 24.67 -8.90 0.33
C ARG A 282 24.19 -8.57 -1.09
N ASN A 283 24.92 -9.09 -2.07
CA ASN A 283 24.69 -8.78 -3.49
C ASN A 283 23.47 -9.51 -4.10
N ALA A 284 22.89 -10.49 -3.43
CA ALA A 284 21.73 -11.20 -3.98
C ALA A 284 20.51 -10.26 -4.06
N THR A 285 19.74 -10.36 -5.14
CA THR A 285 18.60 -9.47 -5.40
C THR A 285 17.29 -10.23 -5.65
N ARG A 286 17.16 -11.47 -5.16
CA ARG A 286 15.98 -12.30 -5.42
C ARG A 286 14.64 -11.65 -5.11
N SER A 287 14.49 -11.04 -3.93
CA SER A 287 13.23 -10.37 -3.52
C SER A 287 13.33 -8.85 -3.59
N PHE A 288 14.42 -8.30 -3.06
CA PHE A 288 14.95 -6.95 -3.26
C PHE A 288 13.89 -5.85 -3.41
N ALA A 289 13.27 -5.47 -2.28
CA ALA A 289 12.25 -4.43 -2.23
C ALA A 289 11.12 -4.58 -3.28
N ARG A 290 10.68 -5.82 -3.58
CA ARG A 290 9.72 -6.19 -4.63
C ARG A 290 10.22 -6.06 -6.07
N TRP A 291 11.42 -5.54 -6.30
CA TRP A 291 12.03 -5.36 -7.63
C TRP A 291 13.04 -6.45 -7.99
N GLY A 292 13.05 -7.55 -7.25
CA GLY A 292 13.99 -8.65 -7.47
C GLY A 292 13.81 -9.42 -8.78
N ASP A 293 14.83 -10.21 -9.12
CA ASP A 293 14.89 -11.07 -10.31
C ASP A 293 14.13 -12.41 -10.13
N GLY A 294 13.66 -12.74 -8.93
CA GLY A 294 12.85 -13.94 -8.70
C GLY A 294 11.46 -13.88 -9.33
N ASN A 295 10.92 -15.04 -9.72
CA ASN A 295 9.67 -15.23 -10.47
C ASN A 295 8.35 -14.79 -9.77
N TYR A 296 8.43 -14.08 -8.63
CA TYR A 296 7.30 -13.56 -7.86
C TYR A 296 7.45 -12.07 -7.51
N TRP A 297 8.38 -11.38 -8.18
CA TRP A 297 8.74 -9.98 -7.98
C TRP A 297 8.78 -9.26 -9.32
N HIS A 298 8.69 -7.93 -9.31
CA HIS A 298 8.33 -7.15 -10.50
C HIS A 298 9.25 -7.40 -11.71
N SER A 299 10.57 -7.37 -11.53
CA SER A 299 11.51 -7.59 -12.64
C SER A 299 11.49 -9.03 -13.14
N GLY A 300 11.43 -10.02 -12.24
CA GLY A 300 11.33 -11.43 -12.62
C GLY A 300 10.04 -11.76 -13.37
N GLU A 301 8.89 -11.30 -12.86
CA GLU A 301 7.59 -11.49 -13.51
C GLU A 301 7.50 -10.80 -14.88
N LEU A 302 8.03 -9.58 -14.99
CA LEU A 302 8.08 -8.88 -16.28
C LEU A 302 8.99 -9.59 -17.29
N SER A 303 10.12 -10.15 -16.83
CA SER A 303 11.02 -10.93 -17.69
C SER A 303 10.35 -12.18 -18.24
N MET A 304 9.60 -12.90 -17.40
CA MET A 304 8.81 -14.06 -17.84
C MET A 304 7.69 -13.66 -18.81
N ALA A 305 7.03 -12.53 -18.56
CA ALA A 305 5.97 -12.03 -19.45
C ALA A 305 6.50 -11.70 -20.85
N LEU A 306 7.65 -11.05 -20.98
CA LEU A 306 8.28 -10.78 -22.28
C LEU A 306 8.69 -12.05 -23.04
N ARG A 307 8.96 -13.15 -22.33
CA ARG A 307 9.25 -14.45 -22.94
C ARG A 307 7.99 -15.26 -23.24
N GLY A 308 6.80 -14.77 -22.89
CA GLY A 308 5.55 -15.49 -23.04
C GLY A 308 5.39 -16.67 -22.07
N GLU A 309 6.13 -16.66 -20.95
CA GLU A 309 6.12 -17.72 -19.94
C GLU A 309 5.10 -17.47 -18.82
N ASP A 310 4.64 -16.22 -18.67
CA ASP A 310 3.72 -15.80 -17.60
C ASP A 310 2.86 -14.61 -18.04
N GLU A 311 1.57 -14.62 -17.70
CA GLU A 311 0.61 -13.59 -18.12
C GLU A 311 0.39 -12.48 -17.08
N ARG A 312 0.88 -12.66 -15.85
CA ARG A 312 0.60 -11.74 -14.71
C ARG A 312 1.06 -10.31 -14.97
N LYS A 313 2.11 -10.15 -15.77
CA LYS A 313 2.69 -8.85 -16.19
C LYS A 313 2.64 -8.65 -17.71
N ALA A 314 1.82 -9.39 -18.44
CA ALA A 314 1.65 -9.19 -19.89
C ALA A 314 1.24 -7.73 -20.19
N HIS A 315 0.32 -7.17 -19.40
CA HIS A 315 -0.11 -5.77 -19.56
C HIS A 315 1.01 -4.74 -19.27
N TRP A 316 2.06 -5.11 -18.53
CA TRP A 316 3.25 -4.26 -18.39
C TRP A 316 4.17 -4.40 -19.61
N ALA A 317 4.38 -5.63 -20.08
CA ALA A 317 5.16 -5.90 -21.27
C ALA A 317 4.58 -5.12 -22.47
N ASP A 318 3.27 -5.20 -22.68
CA ASP A 318 2.56 -4.49 -23.76
C ASP A 318 2.64 -2.98 -23.62
N ALA A 319 2.60 -2.45 -22.39
CA ALA A 319 2.65 -1.02 -22.14
C ALA A 319 4.06 -0.43 -22.33
N LEU A 320 5.10 -1.18 -21.97
CA LEU A 320 6.46 -0.65 -21.85
C LEU A 320 7.35 -1.00 -23.05
N PHE A 321 7.12 -2.12 -23.74
CA PHE A 321 8.02 -2.66 -24.76
C PHE A 321 7.39 -2.69 -26.14
N GLU A 322 8.22 -2.54 -27.16
CA GLU A 322 7.85 -2.80 -28.56
C GLU A 322 7.50 -4.29 -28.74
N PRO A 323 6.44 -4.63 -29.49
CA PRO A 323 5.94 -6.00 -29.61
C PRO A 323 7.02 -7.01 -30.02
N GLY A 324 7.14 -8.11 -29.26
CA GLY A 324 8.07 -9.19 -29.54
C GLY A 324 9.55 -8.82 -29.35
N SER A 325 9.84 -7.74 -28.60
CA SER A 325 11.20 -7.26 -28.37
C SER A 325 11.47 -6.92 -26.90
N ARG A 326 12.73 -6.63 -26.59
CA ARG A 326 13.19 -6.07 -25.31
C ARG A 326 13.49 -4.57 -25.40
N THR A 327 13.03 -3.93 -26.48
CA THR A 327 13.20 -2.49 -26.69
C THR A 327 12.05 -1.76 -26.04
N LEU A 328 12.35 -0.82 -25.15
CA LEU A 328 11.35 0.04 -24.55
C LEU A 328 10.75 0.97 -25.61
N LYS A 329 9.46 1.27 -25.49
CA LYS A 329 8.78 2.29 -26.30
C LYS A 329 9.31 3.69 -25.99
N GLU A 330 9.56 3.92 -24.71
CA GLU A 330 9.97 5.18 -24.12
C GLU A 330 10.84 4.88 -22.89
N GLN A 331 11.70 5.82 -22.50
CA GLN A 331 12.51 5.67 -21.31
C GLN A 331 11.62 5.44 -20.08
N THR A 332 11.97 4.44 -19.27
CA THR A 332 11.22 4.13 -18.03
C THR A 332 12.12 4.32 -16.82
N TYR A 333 11.61 5.04 -15.82
CA TYR A 333 12.31 5.40 -14.60
C TYR A 333 11.63 4.79 -13.37
N LEU A 334 12.39 4.63 -12.28
CA LEU A 334 11.87 4.21 -10.98
C LEU A 334 12.31 5.20 -9.91
N TRP A 335 11.35 5.88 -9.32
CA TRP A 335 11.53 6.66 -8.10
C TRP A 335 11.36 5.75 -6.88
N VAL A 336 12.25 5.87 -5.89
CA VAL A 336 12.24 5.03 -4.67
C VAL A 336 12.55 5.90 -3.46
N TYR A 337 11.68 5.85 -2.47
CA TYR A 337 11.75 6.68 -1.27
C TYR A 337 11.56 5.83 -0.01
N ALA A 338 12.36 6.11 1.03
CA ALA A 338 12.23 5.50 2.34
C ALA A 338 11.13 6.21 3.14
N TRP A 339 10.01 5.52 3.39
CA TRP A 339 8.81 6.10 3.96
C TRP A 339 8.74 5.90 5.47
N SER A 340 8.45 6.96 6.22
CA SER A 340 8.10 6.92 7.64
C SER A 340 6.71 7.54 7.87
N GLN A 341 6.14 7.32 9.05
CA GLN A 341 4.84 7.91 9.43
C GLN A 341 4.89 9.44 9.55
N ASP A 342 6.08 10.03 9.65
CA ASP A 342 6.24 11.49 9.70
C ASP A 342 6.12 12.14 8.31
N ASN A 343 6.10 11.35 7.24
CA ASN A 343 5.89 11.85 5.88
C ASN A 343 4.41 12.18 5.64
N ASP A 344 4.15 13.38 5.12
CA ASP A 344 2.82 13.76 4.67
C ASP A 344 2.42 12.95 3.43
N GLY A 345 1.26 12.31 3.50
CA GLY A 345 0.59 11.72 2.35
C GLY A 345 0.07 12.78 1.37
N PRO A 346 -0.51 12.37 0.24
CA PRO A 346 -0.87 13.30 -0.83
C PRO A 346 -2.08 14.20 -0.51
N TYR A 347 -2.71 14.02 0.66
CA TYR A 347 -3.77 14.89 1.17
C TYR A 347 -3.27 15.89 2.24
N GLY A 348 -1.95 16.01 2.41
CA GLY A 348 -1.33 16.99 3.32
C GLY A 348 -1.47 16.64 4.80
N VAL A 349 -1.61 15.35 5.11
CA VAL A 349 -1.60 14.82 6.48
C VAL A 349 -0.69 13.59 6.53
N PRO A 350 -0.06 13.30 7.68
CA PRO A 350 0.72 12.09 7.88
C PRO A 350 -0.06 10.82 7.49
N ALA A 351 0.61 9.89 6.82
CA ALA A 351 0.02 8.62 6.40
C ALA A 351 1.04 7.48 6.53
N THR A 352 0.57 6.31 6.96
CA THR A 352 1.43 5.10 6.96
C THR A 352 1.75 4.68 5.53
N LEU A 353 2.83 3.92 5.32
CA LEU A 353 3.18 3.33 4.03
C LEU A 353 2.06 2.40 3.51
N ALA A 354 1.35 1.72 4.42
CA ALA A 354 0.21 0.87 4.07
C ALA A 354 -1.01 1.67 3.57
N GLU A 355 -1.14 2.91 4.00
CA GLU A 355 -2.19 3.84 3.61
C GLU A 355 -1.80 4.67 2.38
N VAL A 356 -0.56 5.18 2.30
CA VAL A 356 -0.16 6.12 1.25
C VAL A 356 -0.22 5.50 -0.15
N GLU A 357 0.12 4.21 -0.31
CA GLU A 357 0.09 3.50 -1.60
C GLU A 357 -1.31 3.58 -2.26
N PRO A 358 -2.40 3.11 -1.63
CA PRO A 358 -3.73 3.21 -2.23
C PRO A 358 -4.23 4.66 -2.37
N LEU A 359 -3.82 5.60 -1.51
CA LEU A 359 -4.15 7.02 -1.68
C LEU A 359 -3.55 7.59 -2.97
N LEU A 360 -2.28 7.29 -3.24
CA LEU A 360 -1.58 7.72 -4.45
C LEU A 360 -2.12 7.03 -5.70
N ILE A 361 -2.44 5.74 -5.63
CA ILE A 361 -3.11 5.02 -6.73
C ILE A 361 -4.43 5.70 -7.08
N GLY A 362 -5.23 6.07 -6.07
CA GLY A 362 -6.51 6.74 -6.28
C GLY A 362 -6.38 8.11 -6.96
N LEU A 363 -5.34 8.88 -6.62
CA LEU A 363 -5.05 10.16 -7.28
C LEU A 363 -4.50 9.97 -8.69
N ALA A 364 -3.51 9.08 -8.87
CA ALA A 364 -2.92 8.79 -10.17
C ALA A 364 -3.96 8.25 -11.16
N TYR A 365 -4.88 7.39 -10.71
CA TYR A 365 -5.94 6.85 -11.55
C TYR A 365 -6.93 7.93 -12.02
N ASP A 366 -7.21 8.93 -11.18
CA ASP A 366 -8.10 10.04 -11.52
C ASP A 366 -7.55 10.87 -12.70
N VAL A 367 -6.22 11.04 -12.73
CA VAL A 367 -5.52 11.85 -13.73
C VAL A 367 -5.09 11.03 -14.95
N TYR A 368 -4.66 9.79 -14.74
CA TYR A 368 -4.02 8.92 -15.74
C TYR A 368 -4.67 7.53 -15.84
N PRO A 369 -6.00 7.43 -16.03
CA PRO A 369 -6.71 6.14 -16.01
C PRO A 369 -6.27 5.18 -17.12
N GLU A 370 -5.78 5.71 -18.24
CA GLU A 370 -5.40 4.93 -19.43
C GLU A 370 -3.97 4.38 -19.39
N THR A 371 -3.10 4.96 -18.55
CA THR A 371 -1.67 4.63 -18.50
C THR A 371 -1.24 3.98 -17.19
N LEU A 372 -2.02 4.14 -16.12
CA LEU A 372 -1.72 3.52 -14.84
C LEU A 372 -1.92 1.99 -14.90
N LEU A 373 -0.88 1.24 -14.55
CA LEU A 373 -0.82 -0.22 -14.65
C LEU A 373 -1.19 -0.95 -13.35
N ASN A 374 -1.62 -0.20 -12.31
CA ASN A 374 -2.15 -0.74 -11.06
C ASN A 374 -3.53 -1.39 -11.30
N LYS A 375 -3.61 -2.72 -11.21
CA LYS A 375 -4.89 -3.45 -11.18
C LYS A 375 -5.54 -3.40 -9.78
N SER A 376 -4.73 -3.52 -8.73
CA SER A 376 -5.24 -3.38 -7.36
C SER A 376 -5.44 -1.90 -7.03
N GLY A 377 -6.48 -1.60 -6.25
CA GLY A 377 -6.78 -0.23 -5.82
C GLY A 377 -7.48 0.64 -6.88
N THR A 378 -7.72 0.16 -8.10
CA THR A 378 -8.50 0.85 -9.14
C THR A 378 -9.93 0.31 -9.26
N PRO A 379 -10.89 1.05 -9.87
CA PRO A 379 -12.26 0.59 -10.12
C PRO A 379 -12.32 -0.72 -10.93
N ASP A 380 -13.44 -1.44 -10.86
CA ASP A 380 -13.58 -2.75 -11.52
C ASP A 380 -13.62 -2.66 -13.04
N ASP A 381 -14.06 -1.52 -13.57
CA ASP A 381 -14.13 -1.15 -14.98
C ASP A 381 -12.89 -0.38 -15.48
N ALA A 382 -11.84 -0.27 -14.66
CA ALA A 382 -10.60 0.41 -15.05
C ALA A 382 -10.00 -0.20 -16.33
N PRO A 383 -9.48 0.60 -17.28
CA PRO A 383 -8.95 0.12 -18.56
C PRO A 383 -7.91 -1.01 -18.44
N VAL A 384 -7.05 -0.94 -17.41
CA VAL A 384 -6.02 -1.96 -17.13
C VAL A 384 -6.59 -3.35 -16.80
N LYS A 385 -7.85 -3.45 -16.39
CA LYS A 385 -8.55 -4.71 -16.08
C LYS A 385 -9.31 -5.28 -17.27
N THR A 386 -9.59 -4.47 -18.28
CA THR A 386 -10.39 -4.85 -19.45
C THR A 386 -9.55 -5.09 -20.71
N ARG A 387 -8.35 -4.47 -20.80
CA ARG A 387 -7.35 -4.78 -21.84
C ARG A 387 -6.91 -6.25 -21.72
N GLY A 388 -7.48 -7.10 -22.57
CA GLY A 388 -7.36 -8.56 -22.55
C GLY A 388 -8.65 -9.30 -22.91
N VAL A 389 -9.80 -8.62 -23.01
CA VAL A 389 -11.10 -9.25 -23.33
C VAL A 389 -11.58 -8.97 -24.77
N GLU A 390 -10.96 -8.05 -25.50
CA GLU A 390 -11.46 -7.61 -26.83
C GLU A 390 -10.80 -8.27 -28.05
N ASP A 391 -9.86 -9.20 -27.87
CA ASP A 391 -9.17 -9.90 -28.98
C ASP A 391 -9.43 -11.44 -29.02
N GLU A 392 -10.62 -11.90 -28.64
CA GLU A 392 -11.10 -13.28 -28.91
C GLU A 392 -12.25 -13.36 -29.93
#